data_AF-A0A3B1JL23-F1
#
_entry.id   AF-A0A3B1JL23-F1
#
_cell.length_a   1.000
_cell.length_b   1.000
_cell.length_c   1.000
_cell.angle_alpha   90.00
_cell.angle_beta   90.00
_cell.angle_gamma   90.00
#
_symmetry.space_group_name_H-M   'P 1'
#
loop_
_entity.id
_entity.type
_entity.pdbx_description
1 polymer ?
#
loop_
_entity_poly.entity_id
_entity_poly.type
_entity_poly.pdbx_seq_one_letter_code
_entity_poly.pdbx_strand_id
1 'polypeptide(L)'
;MNYYIHPCVLIEGTTEMERWDPHRHIREAPTDAYGDIRFGGIGQKTSKYIRVSSNTRVDLLYQLMTEQWKLHPPNLLISVTGGAKNFYMKTHLKDKFRRWLTKVAQSTGAWILTGGTHTGVMKHVGMAVRDYTQSSSSLKGQIVTIGVATWGVIHNREALVHPEVSCYSCYTSFPGDHPTS
;
A
#
# COMPACT_ATOMS: atom_id res chain seq x y z
N MET A 1 19.14 -16.50 6.48
CA MET A 1 18.67 -16.11 7.82
C MET A 1 17.16 -15.91 7.70
N ASN A 2 16.37 -16.89 8.14
CA ASN A 2 14.93 -16.96 7.93
C ASN A 2 14.22 -16.25 9.09
N TYR A 3 13.83 -14.99 8.90
CA TYR A 3 12.93 -14.31 9.83
C TYR A 3 11.49 -14.59 9.38
N TYR A 4 10.83 -15.48 10.13
CA TYR A 4 9.43 -15.85 9.97
C TYR A 4 8.55 -14.64 10.32
N ILE A 5 8.01 -13.96 9.32
CA ILE A 5 6.89 -13.04 9.52
C ILE A 5 5.62 -13.89 9.56
N HIS A 6 5.17 -14.25 10.77
CA HIS A 6 3.82 -14.78 11.01
C HIS A 6 3.18 -13.96 12.14
N PRO A 7 1.86 -13.71 12.13
CA PRO A 7 0.81 -14.31 11.28
C PRO A 7 -0.10 -13.31 10.52
N CYS A 8 -0.85 -13.85 9.59
CA CYS A 8 -2.03 -13.33 8.93
C CYS A 8 -3.28 -14.10 9.40
N VAL A 9 -4.44 -13.43 9.44
CA VAL A 9 -5.71 -14.00 9.89
C VAL A 9 -6.35 -14.88 8.82
N LEU A 10 -6.72 -16.11 9.18
CA LEU A 10 -7.68 -16.94 8.45
C LEU A 10 -9.03 -16.90 9.19
N ILE A 11 -10.11 -16.70 8.43
CA ILE A 11 -11.48 -16.81 8.93
C ILE A 11 -11.91 -18.26 8.71
N GLU A 12 -12.19 -19.01 9.78
CA GLU A 12 -12.81 -20.33 9.65
C GLU A 12 -14.29 -20.16 9.27
N GLY A 13 -14.76 -21.00 8.34
CA GLY A 13 -16.17 -21.06 7.97
C GLY A 13 -17.00 -21.56 9.16
N THR A 14 -18.08 -20.84 9.46
CA THR A 14 -19.04 -21.24 10.51
C THR A 14 -19.81 -22.48 10.09
N THR A 15 -19.90 -23.50 10.94
CA THR A 15 -21.02 -24.45 10.90
C THR A 15 -22.33 -23.69 11.13
N GLU A 16 -23.40 -23.99 10.39
CA GLU A 16 -24.62 -23.18 10.15
C GLU A 16 -25.39 -22.60 11.36
N MET A 17 -24.96 -22.79 12.63
CA MET A 17 -25.72 -22.39 13.83
C MET A 17 -25.05 -21.44 14.84
N GLU A 18 -23.76 -21.09 14.72
CA GLU A 18 -23.13 -20.13 15.66
C GLU A 18 -23.00 -18.71 15.07
N ARG A 19 -23.32 -17.69 15.88
CA ARG A 19 -23.11 -16.27 15.54
C ARG A 19 -21.61 -15.99 15.46
N TRP A 20 -21.17 -15.39 14.36
CA TRP A 20 -19.77 -15.03 14.18
C TRP A 20 -19.27 -14.10 15.29
N ASP A 21 -18.09 -14.44 15.82
CA ASP A 21 -17.41 -13.77 16.93
C ASP A 21 -15.91 -13.68 16.58
N PRO A 22 -15.33 -12.46 16.48
CA PRO A 22 -13.93 -12.28 16.13
C PRO A 22 -12.95 -12.88 17.15
N HIS A 23 -13.34 -13.08 18.40
CA HIS A 23 -12.49 -13.68 19.42
C HIS A 23 -12.46 -15.21 19.36
N ARG A 24 -13.48 -15.83 18.74
CA ARG A 24 -13.61 -17.30 18.65
C ARG A 24 -13.31 -17.84 17.26
N HIS A 25 -13.55 -17.05 16.21
CA HIS A 25 -13.54 -17.50 14.81
C HIS A 25 -12.40 -16.90 13.97
N ILE A 26 -11.43 -16.24 14.62
CA ILE A 26 -10.20 -15.75 13.99
C ILE A 26 -9.04 -16.61 14.46
N ARG A 27 -8.31 -17.19 13.51
CA ARG A 27 -7.05 -17.88 13.78
C ARG A 27 -5.91 -17.24 13.02
N GLU A 28 -4.76 -17.20 13.67
CA GLU A 28 -3.51 -16.71 13.12
C GLU A 28 -2.78 -17.83 12.38
N ALA A 29 -2.39 -17.57 11.13
CA ALA A 29 -1.66 -18.49 10.28
C ALA A 29 -0.56 -17.74 9.51
N PRO A 30 0.40 -18.41 8.85
CA PRO A 30 1.31 -17.75 7.92
C PRO A 30 0.62 -16.87 6.87
N THR A 31 1.25 -15.74 6.49
CA THR A 31 0.75 -14.96 5.36
C THR A 31 1.09 -15.64 4.04
N ASP A 32 0.11 -15.73 3.16
CA ASP A 32 0.18 -16.26 1.79
C ASP A 32 0.19 -15.12 0.74
N ALA A 33 0.13 -13.86 1.19
CA ALA A 33 -0.02 -12.69 0.32
C ALA A 33 1.12 -11.71 0.55
N TYR A 34 2.22 -11.89 -0.18
CA TYR A 34 3.38 -11.01 -0.16
C TYR A 34 4.15 -11.11 -1.47
N GLY A 35 4.92 -10.07 -1.78
CA GLY A 35 5.83 -10.09 -2.92
C GLY A 35 5.94 -8.74 -3.60
N ASP A 36 6.10 -8.81 -4.92
CA ASP A 36 6.26 -7.65 -5.78
C ASP A 36 4.99 -7.50 -6.63
N ILE A 37 4.40 -6.30 -6.63
CA ILE A 37 3.25 -5.91 -7.44
C ILE A 37 3.70 -4.98 -8.58
N ARG A 38 3.22 -5.28 -9.79
CA ARG A 38 3.40 -4.43 -10.97
C ARG A 38 2.04 -4.01 -11.49
N PHE A 39 1.81 -2.71 -11.56
CA PHE A 39 0.60 -2.13 -12.14
C PHE A 39 0.80 -1.91 -13.64
N GLY A 40 -0.16 -2.34 -14.47
CA GLY A 40 -0.17 -2.09 -15.92
C GLY A 40 -0.05 -0.58 -16.29
N GLY A 41 0.52 -0.27 -17.46
CA GLY A 41 0.69 1.12 -17.97
C GLY A 41 2.13 1.53 -18.30
N ILE A 42 2.33 2.80 -18.71
CA ILE A 42 3.64 3.37 -19.10
C ILE A 42 4.40 3.89 -17.86
N GLY A 43 5.70 3.56 -17.74
CA GLY A 43 6.58 4.04 -16.66
C GLY A 43 6.59 3.16 -15.41
N GLN A 44 6.48 1.84 -15.57
CA GLN A 44 6.19 0.91 -14.46
C GLN A 44 7.32 0.81 -13.44
N LYS A 45 6.94 0.94 -12.18
CA LYS A 45 7.78 0.64 -11.03
C LYS A 45 7.18 -0.54 -10.27
N THR A 46 7.96 -1.59 -10.11
CA THR A 46 7.63 -2.68 -9.19
C THR A 46 7.57 -2.14 -7.77
N SER A 47 6.48 -2.42 -7.06
CA SER A 47 6.31 -2.06 -5.64
C SER A 47 6.26 -3.32 -4.80
N LYS A 48 6.71 -3.25 -3.54
CA LYS A 48 6.63 -4.38 -2.61
C LYS A 48 5.32 -4.34 -1.85
N TYR A 49 4.73 -5.50 -1.57
CA TYR A 49 3.53 -5.62 -0.75
C TYR A 49 3.63 -6.81 0.21
N ILE A 50 2.93 -6.71 1.33
CA ILE A 50 2.75 -7.79 2.30
C ILE A 50 1.40 -7.59 3.00
N ARG A 51 0.66 -8.68 3.19
CA ARG A 51 -0.51 -8.75 4.05
C ARG A 51 -0.06 -9.15 5.46
N VAL A 52 -0.47 -8.38 6.45
CA VAL A 52 -0.10 -8.59 7.86
C VAL A 52 -1.35 -8.57 8.74
N SER A 53 -1.33 -9.26 9.88
CA SER A 53 -2.40 -9.17 10.87
C SER A 53 -2.45 -7.78 11.52
N SER A 54 -3.64 -7.36 11.97
CA SER A 54 -3.87 -6.07 12.62
C SER A 54 -3.12 -5.88 13.94
N ASN A 55 -2.69 -6.97 14.57
CA ASN A 55 -1.92 -6.99 15.81
C ASN A 55 -0.41 -7.25 15.58
N THR A 56 0.05 -7.30 14.32
CA THR A 56 1.47 -7.47 14.01
C THR A 56 2.26 -6.34 14.67
N ARG A 57 3.33 -6.70 15.39
CA ARG A 57 4.14 -5.71 16.10
C ARG A 57 4.79 -4.73 15.11
N VAL A 58 4.77 -3.44 15.45
CA VAL A 58 5.28 -2.37 14.59
C VAL A 58 6.79 -2.42 14.37
N ASP A 59 7.56 -2.97 15.31
CA ASP A 59 9.01 -3.12 15.18
C ASP A 59 9.39 -4.16 14.11
N LEU A 60 8.61 -5.23 13.98
CA LEU A 60 8.77 -6.21 12.90
C LEU A 60 8.49 -5.58 11.52
N LEU A 61 7.47 -4.72 11.42
CA LEU A 61 7.17 -3.98 10.19
C LEU A 61 8.30 -3.00 9.84
N TYR A 62 8.84 -2.30 10.84
CA TYR A 62 9.97 -1.40 10.65
C TYR A 62 11.23 -2.15 10.20
N GLN A 63 11.51 -3.30 10.82
CA GLN A 63 12.62 -4.17 10.45
C GLN A 63 12.45 -4.70 9.02
N LEU A 64 11.25 -5.16 8.64
CA LEU A 64 10.95 -5.57 7.27
C LEU A 64 11.26 -4.45 6.27
N MET A 65 10.78 -3.24 6.53
CA MET A 65 10.96 -2.09 5.63
C MET A 65 12.44 -1.70 5.47
N THR A 66 13.20 -1.68 6.56
CA THR A 66 14.59 -1.21 6.54
C THR A 66 15.58 -2.31 6.16
N GLU A 67 15.41 -3.52 6.67
CA GLU A 67 16.35 -4.63 6.46
C GLU A 67 16.04 -5.45 5.20
N GLN A 68 14.77 -5.76 4.93
CA GLN A 68 14.40 -6.62 3.79
C GLN A 68 14.13 -5.82 2.53
N TRP A 69 13.37 -4.72 2.66
CA TRP A 69 13.07 -3.85 1.53
C TRP A 69 14.14 -2.79 1.27
N LYS A 70 15.16 -2.71 2.14
CA LYS A 70 16.31 -1.81 2.02
C LYS A 70 15.90 -0.33 1.93
N LEU A 71 14.79 0.04 2.57
CA LEU A 71 14.38 1.43 2.66
C LEU A 71 15.31 2.15 3.66
N HIS A 72 15.88 3.28 3.23
CA HIS A 72 16.60 4.15 4.15
C HIS A 72 15.64 4.65 5.24
N PRO A 73 16.03 4.58 6.52
CA PRO A 73 15.24 5.16 7.61
C PRO A 73 14.88 6.62 7.32
N PRO A 74 13.63 7.05 7.62
CA PRO A 74 13.20 8.40 7.35
C PRO A 74 13.73 9.38 8.39
N ASN A 75 14.02 10.62 7.96
CA ASN A 75 14.24 11.73 8.90
C ASN A 75 12.92 12.39 9.35
N LEU A 76 11.82 12.08 8.65
CA LEU A 76 10.49 12.63 8.91
C LEU A 76 9.41 11.65 8.41
N LEU A 77 8.31 11.54 9.14
CA LEU A 77 7.11 10.83 8.71
C LEU A 77 6.01 11.84 8.36
N ILE A 78 5.46 11.75 7.15
CA ILE A 78 4.35 12.58 6.70
C ILE A 78 3.13 11.66 6.54
N SER A 79 2.15 11.78 7.43
CA SER A 79 0.88 11.06 7.30
C SER A 79 -0.12 11.91 6.53
N VAL A 80 -0.61 11.40 5.40
CA VAL A 80 -1.65 12.03 4.59
C VAL A 80 -2.91 11.18 4.63
N THR A 81 -3.89 11.69 5.36
CA THR A 81 -5.23 11.12 5.52
C THR A 81 -6.30 12.06 4.95
N GLY A 82 -7.51 11.56 4.76
CA GLY A 82 -8.64 12.34 4.25
C GLY A 82 -9.82 11.47 3.84
N GLY A 83 -10.85 12.11 3.28
CA GLY A 83 -12.04 11.41 2.81
C GLY A 83 -11.72 10.44 1.67
N ALA A 84 -12.34 9.26 1.71
CA ALA A 84 -12.26 8.24 0.66
C ALA A 84 -13.25 8.49 -0.50
N LYS A 85 -14.10 9.52 -0.40
CA LYS A 85 -14.97 9.96 -1.49
C LYS A 85 -14.15 10.78 -2.50
N ASN A 86 -14.29 10.47 -3.78
CA ASN A 86 -13.70 11.27 -4.83
C ASN A 86 -14.27 12.68 -4.80
N PHE A 87 -13.40 13.67 -4.94
CA PHE A 87 -13.79 15.07 -4.97
C PHE A 87 -13.01 15.79 -6.07
N TYR A 88 -13.59 16.89 -6.56
CA TYR A 88 -12.91 17.77 -7.48
C TYR A 88 -12.00 18.73 -6.71
N MET A 89 -10.69 18.65 -6.95
CA MET A 89 -9.72 19.61 -6.44
C MET A 89 -9.42 20.64 -7.52
N LYS A 90 -9.60 21.93 -7.21
CA LYS A 90 -9.23 23.03 -8.12
C LYS A 90 -7.76 22.88 -8.55
N THR A 91 -7.49 23.06 -9.85
CA THR A 91 -6.16 22.84 -10.44
C THR A 91 -5.04 23.55 -9.70
N HIS A 92 -5.24 24.81 -9.31
CA HIS A 92 -4.24 25.58 -8.55
C HIS A 92 -3.88 24.96 -7.19
N LEU A 93 -4.87 24.44 -6.47
CA LEU A 93 -4.64 23.79 -5.18
C LEU A 93 -3.94 22.44 -5.38
N LYS A 94 -4.36 21.68 -6.39
CA LYS A 94 -3.72 20.41 -6.77
C LYS A 94 -2.24 20.60 -7.09
N ASP A 95 -1.90 21.66 -7.83
CA ASP A 95 -0.51 21.96 -8.19
C ASP A 95 0.33 22.39 -6.99
N LYS A 96 -0.21 23.25 -6.12
CA LYS A 96 0.47 23.65 -4.88
C LYS A 96 0.69 22.45 -3.96
N PHE A 97 -0.34 21.63 -3.76
CA PHE A 97 -0.27 20.42 -2.94
C PHE A 97 0.80 19.46 -3.48
N ARG A 98 0.76 19.16 -4.78
CA ARG A 98 1.73 18.29 -5.44
C ARG A 98 3.16 18.80 -5.24
N ARG A 99 3.42 20.08 -5.52
CA ARG A 99 4.75 20.68 -5.40
C ARG A 99 5.24 20.68 -3.95
N TRP A 100 4.39 21.04 -3.00
CA TRP A 100 4.74 21.02 -1.58
C TRP A 100 5.12 19.61 -1.12
N LEU A 101 4.26 18.62 -1.41
CA LEU A 101 4.43 17.26 -0.95
C LEU A 101 5.74 16.64 -1.48
N THR A 102 5.98 16.76 -2.79
CA THR A 102 7.17 16.18 -3.41
C THR A 102 8.44 16.91 -2.99
N LYS A 103 8.38 18.24 -2.85
CA LYS A 103 9.53 19.05 -2.42
C LYS A 103 9.95 18.71 -1.00
N VAL A 104 9.01 18.66 -0.04
CA VAL A 104 9.31 18.35 1.38
C VAL A 104 9.83 16.92 1.50
N ALA A 105 9.18 15.96 0.85
CA ALA A 105 9.59 14.57 0.94
C ALA A 105 11.01 14.35 0.39
N GLN A 106 11.32 14.96 -0.76
CA GLN A 106 12.66 14.91 -1.34
C GLN A 106 13.70 15.61 -0.46
N SER A 107 13.42 16.81 0.03
CA SER A 107 14.43 17.62 0.74
C SER A 107 14.81 17.06 2.10
N THR A 108 13.89 16.34 2.74
CA THR A 108 14.09 15.79 4.09
C THR A 108 14.43 14.30 4.07
N GLY A 109 14.16 13.59 2.99
CA GLY A 109 14.17 12.12 3.01
C GLY A 109 13.02 11.57 3.86
N ALA A 110 11.84 12.17 3.75
CA ALA A 110 10.66 11.73 4.48
C ALA A 110 10.03 10.46 3.87
N TRP A 111 9.38 9.66 4.71
CA TRP A 111 8.40 8.69 4.24
C TRP A 111 7.01 9.32 4.24
N ILE A 112 6.26 9.08 3.17
CA ILE A 112 4.84 9.46 3.07
C ILE A 112 3.99 8.24 3.40
N LEU A 113 3.16 8.32 4.44
CA LEU A 113 2.18 7.30 4.80
C LEU A 113 0.79 7.75 4.33
N THR A 114 0.04 6.87 3.68
CA THR A 114 -1.32 7.18 3.20
C THR A 114 -2.20 5.94 3.15
N GLY A 115 -3.52 6.09 2.94
CA GLY A 115 -4.50 4.99 2.97
C GLY A 115 -4.39 3.98 1.82
N GLY A 116 -3.49 4.18 0.86
CA GLY A 116 -3.15 3.16 -0.15
C GLY A 116 -4.22 2.83 -1.19
N THR A 117 -5.37 3.52 -1.20
CA THR A 117 -6.46 3.31 -2.18
C THR A 117 -6.45 4.36 -3.29
N HIS A 118 -7.06 4.03 -4.44
CA HIS A 118 -7.22 4.96 -5.57
C HIS A 118 -8.46 5.86 -5.43
N THR A 119 -8.71 6.41 -4.25
CA THR A 119 -9.89 7.26 -4.02
C THR A 119 -9.57 8.51 -3.19
N GLY A 120 -10.36 9.56 -3.41
CA GLY A 120 -10.31 10.79 -2.60
C GLY A 120 -8.92 11.40 -2.49
N VAL A 121 -8.49 11.72 -1.26
CA VAL A 121 -7.19 12.37 -1.00
C VAL A 121 -6.01 11.48 -1.41
N MET A 122 -6.11 10.17 -1.17
CA MET A 122 -5.04 9.21 -1.46
C MET A 122 -4.73 9.13 -2.96
N LYS A 123 -5.76 9.27 -3.82
CA LYS A 123 -5.59 9.39 -5.27
C LYS A 123 -4.68 10.57 -5.65
N HIS A 124 -4.89 11.73 -5.05
CA HIS A 124 -4.09 12.92 -5.33
C HIS A 124 -2.65 12.81 -4.83
N VAL A 125 -2.43 12.12 -3.70
CA VAL A 125 -1.08 11.76 -3.21
C VAL A 125 -0.36 10.89 -4.23
N GLY A 126 -1.00 9.81 -4.68
CA GLY A 126 -0.43 8.89 -5.67
C GLY A 126 -0.08 9.58 -6.99
N MET A 127 -0.95 10.47 -7.48
CA MET A 127 -0.68 11.29 -8.66
C MET A 127 0.55 12.20 -8.47
N ALA A 128 0.65 12.89 -7.33
CA ALA A 128 1.78 13.77 -7.05
C ALA A 128 3.13 13.03 -7.06
N VAL A 129 3.17 11.85 -6.42
CA VAL A 129 4.38 11.01 -6.35
C VAL A 129 4.73 10.41 -7.72
N ARG A 130 3.73 9.98 -8.49
CA ARG A 130 3.92 9.46 -9.85
C ARG A 130 4.52 10.52 -10.78
N ASP A 131 3.95 11.72 -10.78
CA ASP A 131 4.40 12.82 -11.63
C ASP A 131 5.86 13.22 -11.30
N TYR A 132 6.22 13.21 -10.00
CA TYR A 132 7.62 13.42 -9.58
C TYR A 132 8.55 12.32 -10.09
N THR A 133 8.13 11.07 -9.98
CA THR A 133 8.95 9.92 -10.42
C THR A 133 9.16 9.92 -11.93
N GLN A 134 8.16 10.33 -12.72
CA GLN A 134 8.27 10.44 -14.17
C GLN A 134 9.15 11.62 -14.62
N SER A 135 9.20 12.70 -13.84
CA SER A 135 9.99 13.89 -14.16
C SER A 135 11.42 13.84 -13.60
N SER A 136 11.69 13.02 -12.59
CA SER A 136 13.01 12.86 -12.00
C SER A 136 13.81 11.75 -12.70
N SER A 137 14.86 12.13 -13.43
CA SER A 137 15.82 11.20 -14.04
C SER A 137 16.89 10.67 -13.07
N SER A 138 16.89 11.15 -11.81
CA SER A 138 17.88 10.82 -10.79
C SER A 138 17.40 9.69 -9.88
N LEU A 139 18.20 8.63 -9.75
CA LEU A 139 18.05 7.59 -8.72
C LEU A 139 18.28 8.14 -7.29
N LYS A 140 18.93 9.30 -7.18
CA LYS A 140 19.21 9.99 -5.92
C LYS A 140 18.00 10.86 -5.54
N GLY A 141 17.34 10.53 -4.42
CA GLY A 141 16.18 11.28 -3.90
C GLY A 141 14.82 10.65 -4.20
N GLN A 142 14.75 9.33 -4.37
CA GLN A 142 13.48 8.64 -4.54
C GLN A 142 12.58 8.82 -3.32
N ILE A 143 11.37 9.33 -3.55
CA ILE A 143 10.35 9.47 -2.51
C ILE A 143 9.86 8.07 -2.11
N VAL A 144 9.90 7.77 -0.80
CA VAL A 144 9.29 6.56 -0.23
C VAL A 144 7.84 6.87 0.11
N THR A 145 6.93 6.10 -0.45
CA THR A 145 5.48 6.20 -0.15
C THR A 145 4.97 4.83 0.26
N ILE A 146 4.31 4.78 1.41
CA ILE A 146 3.77 3.56 2.03
C ILE A 146 2.25 3.70 2.06
N GLY A 147 1.57 2.78 1.36
CA GLY A 147 0.12 2.67 1.39
C GLY A 147 -0.32 1.62 2.41
N VAL A 148 -1.17 2.01 3.36
CA VAL A 148 -1.78 1.11 4.34
C VAL A 148 -3.27 1.01 4.04
N ALA A 149 -3.70 -0.13 3.53
CA ALA A 149 -5.09 -0.37 3.13
C ALA A 149 -5.62 -1.63 3.82
N THR A 150 -6.92 -1.64 4.12
CA THR A 150 -7.59 -2.80 4.70
C THR A 150 -7.75 -3.89 3.65
N TRP A 151 -7.30 -5.11 3.95
CA TRP A 151 -7.34 -6.22 2.98
C TRP A 151 -8.74 -6.48 2.40
N GLY A 152 -9.77 -6.36 3.24
CA GLY A 152 -11.16 -6.60 2.84
C GLY A 152 -11.69 -5.63 1.77
N VAL A 153 -11.09 -4.46 1.59
CA VAL A 153 -11.53 -3.45 0.60
C VAL A 153 -10.67 -3.44 -0.67
N ILE A 154 -9.60 -4.26 -0.71
CA ILE A 154 -8.78 -4.41 -1.91
C ILE A 154 -9.56 -5.24 -2.92
N HIS A 155 -9.86 -4.64 -4.07
CA HIS A 155 -10.45 -5.33 -5.21
C HIS A 155 -9.43 -6.32 -5.79
N ASN A 156 -9.90 -7.45 -6.32
CA ASN A 156 -9.07 -8.49 -6.94
C ASN A 156 -7.88 -8.95 -6.06
N ARG A 157 -8.06 -8.92 -4.74
CA ARG A 157 -7.04 -9.31 -3.75
C ARG A 157 -6.66 -10.78 -3.87
N GLU A 158 -7.51 -11.60 -4.49
CA GLU A 158 -7.31 -13.01 -4.78
C GLU A 158 -6.09 -13.20 -5.70
N ALA A 159 -5.83 -12.26 -6.61
CA ALA A 159 -4.63 -12.27 -7.45
C ALA A 159 -3.33 -12.01 -6.67
N LEU A 160 -3.44 -11.50 -5.44
CA LEU A 160 -2.31 -11.23 -4.54
C LEU A 160 -2.09 -12.36 -3.52
N VAL A 161 -2.87 -13.44 -3.59
CA VAL A 161 -2.74 -14.62 -2.73
C VAL A 161 -1.97 -15.69 -3.49
N HIS A 162 -0.91 -16.19 -2.87
CA HIS A 162 -0.05 -17.23 -3.42
C HIS A 162 0.02 -18.40 -2.43
N PRO A 163 -0.86 -19.42 -2.58
CA PRO A 163 -0.85 -20.58 -1.69
C PRO A 163 0.41 -21.43 -1.85
N GLU A 164 1.13 -21.27 -2.97
CA GLU A 164 2.44 -21.87 -3.20
C GLU A 164 3.53 -20.80 -3.16
N VAL A 165 4.63 -21.10 -2.48
CA VAL A 165 5.80 -20.25 -2.29
C VAL A 165 6.51 -20.03 -3.63
N SER A 166 5.95 -19.22 -4.52
CA SER A 166 6.57 -18.88 -5.80
C SER A 166 6.35 -17.41 -6.15
N CYS A 167 7.46 -16.78 -6.46
CA CYS A 167 7.67 -15.35 -6.59
C CYS A 167 7.00 -14.78 -7.86
N TYR A 168 6.54 -13.52 -7.76
CA TYR A 168 6.05 -12.58 -8.78
C TYR A 168 4.54 -12.59 -9.08
N SER A 169 3.90 -11.45 -8.79
CA SER A 169 2.49 -11.18 -9.08
C SER A 169 2.36 -10.00 -10.07
N CYS A 170 1.56 -10.17 -11.13
CA CYS A 170 1.18 -9.10 -12.06
C CYS A 170 -0.23 -8.62 -11.72
N TYR A 171 -0.39 -7.36 -11.31
CA TYR A 171 -1.71 -6.80 -11.01
C TYR A 171 -2.12 -5.81 -12.09
N THR A 172 -3.15 -6.14 -12.87
CA THR A 172 -3.72 -5.22 -13.87
C THR A 172 -4.95 -4.53 -13.30
N SER A 173 -4.90 -3.22 -13.12
CA SER A 173 -6.11 -2.41 -12.96
C SER A 173 -6.85 -2.37 -14.31
N PHE A 174 -8.06 -2.94 -14.37
CA PHE A 174 -8.87 -2.93 -15.58
C PHE A 174 -9.42 -1.51 -15.89
N PRO A 175 -9.55 -1.13 -17.17
CA PRO A 175 -10.23 0.10 -17.55
C PRO A 175 -11.74 -0.11 -17.44
N GLY A 176 -12.29 0.13 -16.25
CA GLY A 176 -13.73 0.04 -15.96
C GLY A 176 -14.25 0.99 -14.87
N ASP A 177 -13.36 1.73 -14.20
CA ASP A 177 -13.73 2.71 -13.16
C ASP A 177 -14.24 4.04 -13.75
N HIS A 178 -15.28 3.97 -14.60
CA HIS A 178 -16.15 5.11 -14.87
C HIS A 178 -17.41 4.97 -14.01
N PRO A 179 -17.75 5.97 -13.17
CA PRO A 179 -19.03 5.96 -12.50
C PRO A 179 -20.14 6.14 -13.55
N THR A 180 -21.04 5.17 -13.63
CA THR A 180 -22.35 5.38 -14.22
C THR A 180 -23.09 6.40 -13.36
N SER A 181 -23.42 7.54 -14.00
CA SER A 181 -24.40 8.59 -13.67
C SER A 181 -24.59 9.00 -12.22
#